data_AF-F8JRD1-F1
#
_entry.id   AF-F8JRD1-F1
#
_cell.length_a   1.000
_cell.length_b   1.000
_cell.length_c   1.000
_cell.angle_alpha   90.00
_cell.angle_beta   90.00
_cell.angle_gamma   90.00
#
_symmetry.space_group_name_H-M   'P 1'
#
loop_
_entity.id
_entity.type
_entity.pdbx_description
1 polymer ?
#
loop_
_entity_poly.entity_id
_entity_poly.type
_entity_poly.pdbx_seq_one_letter_code
_entity_poly.pdbx_strand_id
1 'polypeptide(L)'
;MERHTVVTAVETALSEVLEREVTGLTEDTRLFEDLHLDSTSILELLMALEDAVEISVDPEDLDMDDFRSVGSLTDYVLSQQATSGV
;
A
#
# COMPACT_ATOMS: atom_id res chain seq x y z
N MET A 1 5.88 12.61 5.61
CA MET A 1 6.01 12.57 4.13
C MET A 1 4.81 13.23 3.49
N GLU A 2 4.87 13.60 2.21
CA GLU A 2 3.69 14.01 1.45
C GLU A 2 2.97 12.76 0.91
N ARG A 3 1.63 12.79 0.87
CA ARG A 3 0.80 11.66 0.39
C ARG A 3 1.23 11.16 -0.99
N HIS A 4 1.63 12.07 -1.87
CA HIS A 4 2.13 11.76 -3.22
C HIS A 4 3.34 10.81 -3.20
N THR A 5 4.27 10.97 -2.25
CA THR A 5 5.44 10.08 -2.13
C THR A 5 5.03 8.66 -1.76
N VAL A 6 4.06 8.52 -0.86
CA VAL A 6 3.53 7.20 -0.46
C VAL A 6 2.83 6.54 -1.64
N VAL A 7 2.00 7.27 -2.40
CA VAL A 7 1.34 6.72 -3.60
C VAL A 7 2.37 6.22 -4.62
N THR A 8 3.45 6.96 -4.87
CA THR A 8 4.51 6.51 -5.78
C THR A 8 5.23 5.26 -5.27
N ALA A 9 5.44 5.13 -3.95
CA ALA A 9 6.00 3.93 -3.36
C ALA A 9 5.04 2.73 -3.50
N VAL A 10 3.74 2.94 -3.24
CA VAL A 10 2.68 1.95 -3.45
C VAL A 10 2.62 1.51 -4.92
N GLU A 11 2.67 2.43 -5.89
CA GLU A 11 2.70 2.14 -7.33
C GLU A 11 3.90 1.27 -7.71
N THR A 12 5.08 1.59 -7.16
CA THR A 12 6.32 0.84 -7.41
C THR A 12 6.20 -0.58 -6.85
N ALA A 13 5.81 -0.70 -5.58
CA ALA A 13 5.62 -1.98 -4.91
C ALA A 13 4.55 -2.85 -5.61
N LEU A 14 3.43 -2.25 -6.01
CA LEU A 14 2.39 -2.93 -6.79
C LEU A 14 2.91 -3.39 -8.15
N SER A 15 3.74 -2.59 -8.82
CA SER A 15 4.29 -2.97 -10.12
C SER A 15 5.22 -4.18 -10.04
N GLU A 16 5.99 -4.27 -8.96
CA GLU A 16 6.86 -5.40 -8.68
C GLU A 16 6.05 -6.66 -8.35
N VAL A 17 5.07 -6.55 -7.45
CA VAL A 17 4.24 -7.68 -7.01
C VAL A 17 3.34 -8.22 -8.13
N LEU A 18 2.73 -7.33 -8.92
CA LEU A 18 1.84 -7.72 -10.02
C LEU A 18 2.60 -8.11 -11.30
N GLU A 19 3.93 -8.05 -11.28
CA GLU A 19 4.83 -8.28 -12.42
C GLU A 19 4.40 -7.49 -13.67
N ARG A 20 3.81 -6.30 -13.48
CA ARG A 20 3.31 -5.43 -14.57
C ARG A 20 3.47 -3.98 -14.19
N GLU A 21 3.57 -3.11 -15.18
CA GLU A 21 3.59 -1.67 -14.94
C GLU A 21 2.22 -1.19 -14.43
N VAL A 22 2.19 -0.68 -13.19
CA VAL A 22 1.02 -0.07 -12.56
C VAL A 22 1.32 1.43 -12.40
N THR A 23 0.70 2.25 -13.24
CA THR A 23 0.91 3.71 -13.26
C THR A 23 -0.41 4.45 -13.30
N GLY A 24 -0.43 5.63 -12.67
CA GLY A 24 -1.61 6.49 -12.65
C GLY A 24 -2.70 5.96 -11.74
N LEU A 25 -2.30 5.31 -10.63
CA LEU A 25 -3.24 4.92 -9.60
C LEU A 25 -3.90 6.15 -9.00
N THR A 26 -5.21 6.06 -8.83
CA THR A 26 -5.99 7.07 -8.12
C THR A 26 -6.37 6.54 -6.74
N GLU A 27 -6.68 7.44 -5.81
CA GLU A 27 -7.10 7.05 -4.46
C GLU A 27 -8.36 6.17 -4.45
N ASP A 28 -9.19 6.28 -5.48
CA ASP A 28 -10.38 5.45 -5.73
C ASP A 28 -10.07 4.06 -6.34
N THR A 29 -8.85 3.81 -6.80
CA THR A 29 -8.49 2.53 -7.44
C THR A 29 -8.54 1.40 -6.42
N ARG A 30 -9.36 0.38 -6.70
CA ARG A 30 -9.60 -0.73 -5.77
C ARG A 30 -8.57 -1.83 -5.95
N LEU A 31 -7.88 -2.16 -4.86
CA LEU A 31 -6.78 -3.13 -4.86
C LEU A 31 -7.28 -4.56 -5.21
N PHE A 32 -8.41 -4.97 -4.65
CA PHE A 32 -9.00 -6.29 -4.95
C PHE A 32 -9.75 -6.34 -6.28
N GLU A 33 -10.58 -5.32 -6.58
CA GLU A 33 -11.46 -5.38 -7.75
C GLU A 33 -10.79 -4.92 -9.04
N ASP A 34 -10.00 -3.84 -8.99
CA ASP A 34 -9.38 -3.29 -10.20
C ASP A 34 -8.01 -3.91 -10.43
N LEU A 35 -7.21 -4.12 -9.38
CA LEU A 35 -5.88 -4.72 -9.48
C LEU A 35 -5.85 -6.25 -9.27
N HIS A 36 -6.96 -6.86 -8.87
CA HIS A 36 -7.08 -8.31 -8.65
C HIS A 36 -6.00 -8.85 -7.69
N LEU A 37 -5.70 -8.13 -6.61
CA LEU A 37 -4.77 -8.61 -5.60
C LEU A 37 -5.33 -9.84 -4.86
N ASP A 38 -4.48 -10.86 -4.77
CA ASP A 38 -4.70 -12.04 -3.94
C ASP A 38 -4.10 -11.84 -2.54
N SER A 39 -4.50 -12.67 -1.57
CA SER A 39 -3.95 -12.64 -0.20
C SER A 39 -2.43 -12.77 -0.14
N THR A 40 -1.85 -13.52 -1.08
CA THR A 40 -0.39 -13.67 -1.22
C THR A 40 0.24 -12.36 -1.68
N SER A 41 -0.29 -11.77 -2.75
CA SER A 41 0.18 -10.50 -3.31
C SER A 41 0.05 -9.35 -2.32
N ILE A 42 -0.96 -9.38 -1.43
CA ILE A 42 -1.06 -8.41 -0.34
C ILE A 42 0.13 -8.52 0.62
N LEU A 43 0.48 -9.73 1.08
CA LEU A 43 1.63 -9.91 1.96
C LEU A 43 2.93 -9.44 1.29
N GLU A 44 3.10 -9.73 -0.01
CA GLU A 44 4.25 -9.25 -0.79
C GLU A 44 4.26 -7.73 -0.91
N LEU A 45 3.10 -7.11 -1.17
CA LEU A 45 2.95 -5.67 -1.22
C LEU A 45 3.32 -5.02 0.12
N LEU A 46 2.84 -5.58 1.23
CA LEU A 46 3.16 -5.08 2.57
C LEU A 46 4.66 -5.11 2.81
N MET A 47 5.33 -6.24 2.56
CA MET A 47 6.78 -6.36 2.74
C MET A 47 7.56 -5.36 1.86
N ALA A 48 7.18 -5.21 0.60
CA ALA A 48 7.82 -4.25 -0.31
C ALA A 48 7.59 -2.80 0.16
N LEU A 49 6.41 -2.53 0.70
CA LEU A 49 6.05 -1.21 1.17
C LEU A 49 6.76 -0.85 2.49
N GLU A 50 6.85 -1.80 3.43
CA GLU A 50 7.64 -1.67 4.66
C GLU A 50 9.09 -1.30 4.37
N ASP A 51 9.72 -1.94 3.39
CA ASP A 51 11.07 -1.63 2.95
C ASP A 51 11.16 -0.25 2.26
N ALA A 52 10.19 0.06 1.38
CA ALA A 52 10.20 1.30 0.60
C ALA A 52 9.99 2.57 1.44
N VAL A 53 9.16 2.49 2.49
CA VAL A 53 8.84 3.65 3.34
C VAL A 53 9.34 3.51 4.78
N GLU A 54 10.13 2.48 5.08
CA GLU A 54 10.72 2.18 6.39
C GLU A 54 9.68 2.16 7.52
N ILE A 55 8.52 1.53 7.27
CA ILE A 55 7.46 1.35 8.27
C ILE A 55 7.36 -0.10 8.73
N SER A 56 6.65 -0.32 9.83
CA SER A 56 6.20 -1.64 10.26
C SER A 56 4.69 -1.70 10.12
N VAL A 57 4.18 -2.67 9.36
CA VAL A 57 2.76 -2.90 9.15
C VAL A 57 2.38 -4.21 9.82
N ASP A 58 1.51 -4.16 10.82
CA ASP A 58 1.03 -5.38 11.47
C ASP A 58 -0.18 -5.95 10.70
N PRO A 59 -0.10 -7.17 10.13
CA PRO A 59 -1.23 -7.80 9.44
C PRO A 59 -2.41 -8.07 10.36
N GLU A 60 -2.22 -8.05 11.68
CA GLU A 60 -3.31 -8.17 12.66
C GLU A 60 -4.11 -6.85 12.83
N ASP A 61 -3.48 -5.70 12.58
CA ASP A 61 -4.12 -4.37 12.67
C ASP A 61 -4.72 -3.92 11.32
N LEU A 62 -4.48 -4.67 10.26
CA LEU A 62 -4.98 -4.36 8.93
C LEU A 62 -6.39 -4.90 8.73
N ASP A 63 -7.32 -4.00 8.46
CA ASP A 63 -8.69 -4.35 8.11
C ASP A 63 -8.89 -4.47 6.59
N MET A 64 -9.93 -5.19 6.17
CA MET A 64 -10.33 -5.25 4.75
C MET A 64 -10.63 -3.86 4.16
N ASP A 65 -11.01 -2.89 5.00
CA ASP A 65 -11.24 -1.51 4.59
C ASP A 65 -9.95 -0.75 4.24
N ASP A 66 -8.81 -1.09 4.86
CA ASP A 66 -7.50 -0.50 4.53
C ASP A 66 -7.00 -0.96 3.16
N PHE A 67 -7.34 -2.18 2.78
CA PHE A 67 -7.07 -2.75 1.46
C PHE A 67 -8.16 -2.48 0.43
N ARG A 68 -9.16 -1.65 0.76
CA ARG A 68 -10.26 -1.38 -0.16
C ARG A 68 -9.79 -0.62 -1.41
N SER A 69 -8.94 0.38 -1.23
CA SER A 69 -8.40 1.19 -2.30
C SER A 69 -6.99 1.68 -2.00
N VAL A 70 -6.30 2.18 -3.04
CA VAL A 70 -4.97 2.79 -2.91
C VAL A 70 -5.00 3.97 -1.92
N GLY A 71 -6.10 4.73 -1.88
CA GLY A 71 -6.29 5.83 -0.93
C GLY A 71 -6.31 5.35 0.52
N SER A 72 -7.10 4.32 0.82
CA SER A 72 -7.14 3.72 2.16
C SER A 72 -5.77 3.23 2.61
N LEU A 73 -5.07 2.47 1.75
CA LEU A 73 -3.73 1.96 2.06
C LEU A 73 -2.74 3.10 2.30
N THR A 74 -2.81 4.15 1.49
CA THR A 74 -1.97 5.34 1.63
C THR A 74 -2.23 6.07 2.95
N ASP A 75 -3.50 6.21 3.34
CA ASP A 75 -3.87 6.82 4.62
C ASP A 75 -3.38 5.99 5.81
N TYR A 76 -3.52 4.66 5.73
CA TYR A 76 -2.99 3.75 6.74
C TYR A 76 -1.48 3.92 6.93
N VAL A 77 -0.72 3.94 5.83
CA VAL A 77 0.73 4.12 5.84
C VAL A 77 1.15 5.47 6.42
N LEU A 78 0.46 6.54 6.05
CA LEU A 78 0.70 7.87 6.61
C LEU A 78 0.43 7.91 8.12
N SER A 79 -0.60 7.21 8.59
CA SER A 79 -0.92 7.07 10.02
C SER A 79 0.19 6.32 10.76
N GLN A 80 0.69 5.20 10.20
CA GLN A 80 1.79 4.44 10.82
C GLN A 80 3.09 5.24 10.92
N GLN A 81 3.44 6.02 9.90
CA GLN A 81 4.61 6.91 9.98
C GLN A 81 4.48 7.98 11.04
N ALA A 82 3.26 8.48 11.29
CA ALA A 82 3.02 9.47 12.34
C ALA A 82 3.23 8.87 13.74
N THR A 83 2.94 7.58 13.91
CA THR A 83 3.10 6.85 15.18
C THR A 83 4.54 6.41 15.44
N SER A 84 5.31 6.02 14.42
CA SER A 84 6.71 5.58 14.57
C SER A 84 7.73 6.72 14.79
N GLY A 85 7.29 7.97 14.76
CA GLY A 85 8.14 9.16 14.90
C GLY A 85 8.37 9.68 16.33
N VAL A 86 8.12 8.89 17.38
CA VAL A 86 8.25 9.30 18.80
C VAL A 86 9.28 8.50 19.59
#